data_AF-A0A8J3AAK8-F1
#
_entry.id   AF-A0A8J3AAK8-F1
#
_cell.length_a   1.000
_cell.length_b   1.000
_cell.length_c   1.000
_cell.angle_alpha   90.00
_cell.angle_beta   90.00
_cell.angle_gamma   90.00
#
_symmetry.space_group_name_H-M   'P 1'
#
loop_
_entity.id
_entity.type
_entity.pdbx_description
1 polymer ?
#
loop_
_entity_poly.entity_id
_entity_poly.type
_entity_poly.pdbx_seq_one_letter_code
_entity_poly.pdbx_strand_id
1 'polypeptide(L)'
;MAEKHVSGDRISAFLDDELDESRAMAVTRHLADCPTCLHELEALRRTRDALRRWGATPAPLVAVGQLERPGVVHQVSRGLRLASAGVAATMALFGLAYLVGEDTGEVVPPAELFLIDHLARTGDGPLPAPFGLDGS
;
A
#
# COMPACT_ATOMS: atom_id res chain seq x y z
N MET A 1 12.53 28.58 13.87
CA MET A 1 12.12 27.35 14.59
C MET A 1 11.74 26.34 13.52
N ALA A 2 12.29 25.12 13.54
CA ALA A 2 11.93 24.11 12.54
C ALA A 2 10.47 23.72 12.78
N GLU A 3 9.57 24.21 11.93
CA GLU A 3 8.15 23.95 12.04
C GLU A 3 7.90 22.48 11.66
N LYS A 4 7.41 21.71 12.62
CA LYS A 4 7.11 20.29 12.40
C LYS A 4 5.87 20.20 11.50
N HIS A 5 6.07 19.84 10.24
CA HIS A 5 5.00 19.59 9.28
C HIS A 5 4.16 18.36 9.67
N VAL A 6 2.90 18.35 9.23
CA VAL A 6 2.06 17.15 9.27
C VAL A 6 2.57 16.17 8.22
N SER A 7 2.62 14.88 8.54
CA SER A 7 3.05 13.86 7.59
C SER A 7 2.02 13.68 6.47
N GLY A 8 2.49 13.37 5.26
CA GLY A 8 1.62 13.13 4.09
C GLY A 8 0.53 12.08 4.36
N ASP A 9 0.86 10.97 5.04
CA ASP A 9 -0.13 9.95 5.43
C ASP A 9 -1.28 10.51 6.26
N ARG A 10 -1.00 11.46 7.16
CA ARG A 10 -2.03 12.11 8.00
C ARG A 10 -2.84 13.12 7.20
N ILE A 11 -2.25 13.78 6.21
CA ILE A 11 -2.98 14.66 5.29
C ILE A 11 -3.91 13.83 4.40
N SER A 12 -3.46 12.66 3.92
CA SER A 12 -4.29 11.72 3.17
C SER A 12 -5.45 11.19 4.02
N ALA A 13 -5.16 10.69 5.22
CA ALA A 13 -6.21 10.21 6.13
C ALA A 13 -7.22 11.31 6.50
N PHE A 14 -6.79 12.58 6.59
CA PHE A 14 -7.69 13.72 6.77
C PHE A 14 -8.59 13.96 5.55
N LEU A 15 -8.09 13.79 4.32
CA LEU A 15 -8.88 13.93 3.09
C LEU A 15 -9.93 12.84 2.90
N ASP A 16 -9.68 11.65 3.44
CA ASP A 16 -10.51 10.47 3.34
C ASP A 16 -11.44 10.27 4.55
N ASP A 17 -11.43 11.22 5.51
CA ASP A 17 -12.24 11.20 6.74
C ASP A 17 -11.95 10.00 7.66
N GLU A 18 -10.70 9.51 7.64
CA GLU A 18 -10.24 8.35 8.42
C GLU A 18 -9.63 8.72 9.79
N LEU A 19 -9.56 10.02 10.09
CA LEU A 19 -9.06 10.50 11.38
C LEU A 19 -10.20 10.61 12.40
N ASP A 20 -9.91 10.28 13.66
CA ASP A 20 -10.81 10.67 14.75
C ASP A 20 -10.88 12.20 14.89
N GLU A 21 -11.96 12.68 15.51
CA GLU A 21 -12.26 14.10 15.69
C GLU A 21 -11.07 14.90 16.25
N SER A 22 -10.39 14.38 17.27
CA SER A 22 -9.28 15.08 17.92
C SER A 22 -8.08 15.26 17.00
N ARG A 23 -7.79 14.24 16.17
CA ARG A 23 -6.71 14.28 15.18
C ARG A 23 -7.08 15.15 13.99
N ALA A 24 -8.33 15.12 13.54
CA ALA A 24 -8.84 15.98 12.48
C ALA A 24 -8.71 17.46 12.87
N MET A 25 -9.19 17.84 14.06
CA MET A 25 -9.06 19.20 14.59
C MET A 25 -7.60 19.68 14.68
N ALA A 26 -6.67 18.79 15.08
CA ALA A 26 -5.26 19.13 15.15
C ALA A 26 -4.65 19.40 13.76
N VAL A 27 -5.03 18.60 12.75
CA VAL A 27 -4.62 18.82 11.35
C VAL A 27 -5.23 20.10 10.81
N THR A 28 -6.52 20.36 11.04
CA THR A 28 -7.19 21.60 10.61
C THR A 28 -6.50 22.83 11.18
N ARG A 29 -6.14 22.83 12.47
CA ARG A 29 -5.41 23.94 13.10
C ARG A 29 -4.06 24.16 12.43
N HIS A 30 -3.29 23.08 12.23
CA HIS A 30 -1.99 23.19 11.58
C HIS A 30 -2.10 23.70 10.14
N LEU A 31 -3.11 23.25 9.39
CA LEU A 31 -3.36 23.72 8.02
C LEU A 31 -3.72 25.21 7.99
N ALA A 32 -4.36 25.76 9.03
CA ALA A 32 -4.62 27.20 9.08
C ALA A 32 -3.33 28.04 9.17
N ASP A 33 -2.29 27.48 9.80
CA ASP A 33 -1.06 28.21 10.11
C ASP A 33 0.13 27.85 9.19
N CYS A 34 0.08 26.70 8.49
CA CYS A 34 1.20 26.19 7.69
C CYS A 34 0.88 26.15 6.17
N PRO A 35 1.40 27.10 5.37
CA PRO A 35 1.16 27.14 3.93
C PRO A 35 1.75 25.95 3.17
N THR A 36 2.85 25.36 3.66
CA THR A 36 3.46 24.17 3.05
C THR A 36 2.51 22.98 3.09
N CYS A 37 1.91 22.70 4.25
CA CYS A 37 0.95 21.59 4.39
C CYS A 37 -0.36 21.87 3.65
N LEU A 38 -0.78 23.14 3.53
CA LEU A 38 -1.90 23.51 2.66
C LEU A 38 -1.63 23.21 1.18
N HIS A 39 -0.42 23.51 0.71
CA HIS A 39 -0.03 23.21 -0.67
C HIS A 39 -0.02 21.71 -0.95
N GLU A 40 0.43 20.90 0.00
CA GLU A 40 0.40 19.44 -0.09
C GLU A 40 -1.03 18.89 -0.13
N LEU A 41 -1.90 19.38 0.77
CA LEU A 41 -3.33 19.04 0.76
C LEU A 41 -3.99 19.35 -0.59
N GLU A 42 -3.70 20.52 -1.16
CA GLU A 42 -4.26 20.94 -2.44
C GLU A 42 -3.70 20.14 -3.63
N ALA A 43 -2.43 19.70 -3.57
CA ALA A 43 -1.88 18.78 -4.55
C ALA A 43 -2.62 17.42 -4.52
N LEU A 44 -2.86 16.87 -3.33
CA LEU A 44 -3.61 15.61 -3.18
C LEU A 44 -5.06 15.73 -3.67
N ARG A 45 -5.74 16.86 -3.39
CA ARG A 45 -7.10 17.14 -3.90
C ARG A 45 -7.14 17.16 -5.42
N ARG A 46 -6.21 17.86 -6.08
CA ARG A 46 -6.13 17.91 -7.55
C ARG A 46 -5.92 16.53 -8.16
N THR A 47 -5.06 15.71 -7.56
CA THR A 47 -4.86 14.32 -7.99
C THR A 47 -6.13 13.50 -7.84
N ARG A 48 -6.80 13.57 -6.68
CA ARG A 48 -8.06 12.88 -6.42
C ARG A 48 -9.15 13.28 -7.41
N ASP A 49 -9.27 14.57 -7.71
CA ASP A 49 -10.25 15.07 -8.66
C ASP A 49 -9.93 14.64 -10.09
N ALA A 50 -8.65 14.57 -10.46
CA ALA A 50 -8.24 14.02 -11.75
C ALA A 50 -8.63 12.54 -11.90
N LEU A 51 -8.39 11.73 -10.86
CA LEU A 51 -8.81 10.32 -10.83
C LEU A 51 -10.34 10.19 -10.94
N ARG A 52 -11.09 11.02 -10.22
CA ARG A 52 -12.56 11.03 -10.29
C ARG A 52 -13.08 11.40 -11.68
N ARG A 53 -12.42 12.33 -12.37
CA ARG A 53 -12.77 12.73 -13.75
C ARG A 53 -12.52 11.63 -14.78
N TRP A 54 -11.54 10.76 -14.56
CA TRP A 54 -11.32 9.61 -15.45
C TRP A 54 -12.47 8.58 -15.42
N GLY A 55 -13.36 8.66 -14.43
CA GLY A 55 -14.54 7.82 -14.33
C GLY A 55 -14.24 6.46 -13.72
N ALA A 56 -15.26 5.84 -13.13
CA ALA A 56 -15.16 4.47 -12.66
C ALA A 56 -15.17 3.54 -13.87
N THR A 57 -14.16 2.69 -14.00
CA THR A 57 -14.29 1.51 -14.85
C THR A 57 -15.40 0.64 -14.24
N PRO A 58 -16.39 0.21 -15.03
CA PRO A 58 -17.44 -0.64 -14.51
C PRO A 58 -16.79 -1.90 -13.91
N ALA A 59 -17.09 -2.18 -12.64
CA ALA A 59 -16.64 -3.41 -12.03
C ALA A 59 -17.19 -4.58 -12.87
N PRO A 60 -16.35 -5.57 -13.21
CA PRO A 60 -16.82 -6.72 -13.98
C PRO A 60 -17.96 -7.42 -13.21
N LEU A 61 -19.11 -7.58 -13.88
CA LEU A 61 -20.35 -8.13 -13.28
C LEU A 61 -20.16 -9.53 -12.66
N VAL A 62 -19.11 -10.24 -13.04
CA VAL A 62 -18.72 -11.54 -12.47
C VAL A 62 -18.21 -11.45 -11.02
N ALA A 63 -17.93 -10.26 -10.49
CA ALA A 63 -17.45 -10.07 -9.11
C ALA A 63 -18.58 -9.88 -8.08
N VAL A 64 -19.83 -9.68 -8.51
CA VAL A 64 -20.94 -9.33 -7.61
C VAL A 64 -21.44 -10.53 -6.80
N GLY A 65 -21.17 -11.76 -7.26
CA GLY A 65 -21.54 -13.01 -6.57
C GLY A 65 -20.44 -13.67 -5.74
N GLN A 66 -19.18 -13.21 -5.85
CA GLN A 66 -18.01 -13.92 -5.30
C GLN A 66 -17.39 -13.27 -4.06
N LEU A 67 -17.82 -12.06 -3.70
CA LEU A 67 -17.42 -11.43 -2.43
C LEU A 67 -18.38 -11.87 -1.33
N GLU A 68 -18.42 -13.17 -1.03
CA GLU A 68 -18.82 -13.60 0.30
C GLU A 68 -17.85 -12.92 1.27
N ARG A 69 -18.30 -11.89 1.99
CA ARG A 69 -17.57 -11.41 3.16
C ARG A 69 -17.50 -12.59 4.13
N PRO A 70 -16.35 -13.22 4.41
CA PRO A 70 -16.31 -14.15 5.51
C PRO A 70 -16.53 -13.30 6.77
N GLY A 71 -17.73 -13.42 7.34
CA GLY A 71 -18.04 -12.81 8.62
C GLY A 71 -17.13 -13.44 9.67
N VAL A 72 -16.04 -12.78 10.03
CA VAL A 72 -15.19 -13.20 11.14
C VAL A 72 -15.93 -12.85 12.43
N VAL A 73 -16.88 -13.69 12.82
CA VAL A 73 -17.45 -13.67 14.17
C VAL A 73 -16.47 -14.41 15.07
N HIS A 74 -15.48 -13.71 15.61
CA HIS A 74 -14.57 -14.30 16.60
C HIS A 74 -15.27 -14.40 17.96
N GLN A 75 -16.24 -15.31 18.08
CA GLN A 75 -16.83 -15.66 19.36
C GLN A 75 -15.92 -16.66 20.08
N VAL A 76 -14.83 -16.15 20.67
CA VAL A 76 -13.89 -16.97 21.44
C VAL A 76 -14.59 -17.47 22.70
N SER A 77 -15.08 -18.70 22.65
CA SER A 77 -15.60 -19.41 23.82
C SER A 77 -14.46 -19.66 24.82
N ARG A 78 -14.74 -19.47 26.11
CA ARG A 78 -13.80 -19.57 27.24
C ARG A 78 -13.05 -20.91 27.37
N GLY A 79 -13.34 -21.90 26.53
CA GLY A 79 -12.74 -23.25 26.59
C GLY A 79 -11.33 -23.38 26.00
N LEU A 80 -10.85 -22.41 25.21
CA LEU A 80 -9.59 -22.52 24.48
C LEU A 80 -8.40 -21.84 25.18
N ARG A 81 -8.16 -22.17 26.46
CA ARG A 81 -6.93 -21.75 27.18
C ARG A 81 -5.86 -22.84 27.30
N LEU A 82 -6.05 -23.99 26.66
CA LEU A 82 -5.15 -25.14 26.78
C LEU A 82 -4.36 -25.50 25.50
N ALA A 83 -4.42 -24.70 24.44
CA ALA A 83 -3.74 -24.99 23.17
C ALA A 83 -2.62 -24.00 22.78
N SER A 84 -2.07 -23.21 23.71
CA SER A 84 -1.04 -22.20 23.40
C SER A 84 0.41 -22.71 23.49
N ALA A 85 0.65 -23.98 23.84
CA ALA A 85 2.01 -24.50 24.02
C ALA A 85 2.71 -24.93 22.71
N GLY A 86 1.98 -25.16 21.61
CA GLY A 86 2.56 -25.68 20.37
C GLY A 86 3.13 -24.64 19.39
N VAL A 87 2.58 -23.43 19.38
CA VAL A 87 2.84 -22.42 18.31
C VAL A 87 4.14 -21.64 18.54
N ALA A 88 4.58 -21.47 19.79
CA ALA A 88 5.80 -20.72 20.10
C ALA A 88 7.08 -21.44 19.63
N ALA A 89 7.08 -22.78 19.67
CA ALA A 89 8.25 -23.57 19.29
C ALA A 89 8.57 -23.50 17.79
N THR A 90 7.55 -23.40 16.93
CA THR A 90 7.75 -23.31 15.47
C THR A 90 8.26 -21.95 15.03
N MET A 91 7.79 -20.85 15.63
CA MET A 91 8.31 -19.50 15.34
C MET A 91 9.78 -19.32 15.75
N ALA A 92 10.19 -19.90 16.89
CA ALA A 92 11.58 -19.83 17.34
C ALA A 92 12.53 -20.56 16.37
N LEU A 93 12.11 -21.71 15.82
CA LEU A 93 12.88 -22.46 14.83
C LEU A 93 13.00 -21.71 13.50
N PHE A 94 11.91 -21.12 13.00
CA PHE A 94 11.95 -20.30 11.78
C PHE A 94 12.80 -19.03 11.94
N GLY A 95 12.70 -18.34 13.08
CA GLY A 95 13.52 -17.16 13.35
C GLY A 95 15.02 -17.47 13.43
N LEU A 96 15.38 -18.61 14.03
CA LEU A 96 16.77 -19.04 14.08
C LEU A 96 17.31 -19.43 12.69
N ALA A 97 16.51 -20.12 11.87
CA ALA A 97 16.87 -20.43 10.49
C ALA A 97 17.06 -19.16 9.63
N TYR A 98 16.25 -18.12 9.84
CA TYR A 98 16.41 -16.84 9.14
C TYR A 98 17.69 -16.11 9.54
N LEU A 99 18.08 -16.15 10.82
CA LEU A 99 19.31 -15.50 11.30
C LEU A 99 20.59 -16.25 10.89
N VAL A 100 20.51 -17.55 10.68
CA VAL A 100 21.65 -18.41 10.28
C VAL A 100 21.70 -18.61 8.76
N GLY A 101 20.64 -18.28 8.03
CA GLY A 101 20.55 -18.44 6.58
C GLY A 101 21.59 -17.62 5.84
N GLU A 102 22.57 -18.30 5.26
CA GLU A 102 23.54 -17.77 4.31
C GLU A 102 22.77 -17.30 3.05
N ASP A 103 22.95 -16.04 2.67
CA ASP A 103 22.23 -15.35 1.59
C ASP A 103 22.51 -16.02 0.24
N THR A 104 21.69 -17.01 -0.09
CA THR A 104 21.78 -17.82 -1.30
C THR A 104 20.52 -17.59 -2.13
N GLY A 105 20.39 -16.37 -2.64
CA GLY A 105 19.26 -16.04 -3.49
C GLY A 105 19.38 -14.68 -4.13
N GLU A 106 20.24 -14.54 -5.14
CA GLU A 106 20.08 -13.47 -6.12
C GLU A 106 18.67 -13.60 -6.72
N VAL A 107 17.79 -12.66 -6.36
CA VAL A 107 16.42 -12.59 -6.84
C VAL A 107 16.49 -12.12 -8.30
N VAL A 108 16.68 -13.05 -9.23
CA VAL A 108 16.52 -12.80 -10.66
C VAL A 108 15.02 -12.86 -10.96
N PRO A 109 14.33 -11.73 -11.20
CA PRO A 109 12.94 -11.77 -11.60
C PRO A 109 12.81 -12.49 -12.95
N PRO A 110 11.74 -13.27 -13.17
CA PRO A 110 11.50 -13.92 -14.47
C PRO A 110 11.11 -12.85 -15.50
N ALA A 111 12.11 -12.17 -16.07
CA ALA A 111 11.93 -11.12 -17.08
C ALA A 111 11.18 -11.62 -18.32
N GLU A 112 11.34 -12.91 -18.65
CA GLU A 112 10.61 -13.62 -19.71
C GLU A 112 9.08 -13.52 -19.55
N LEU A 113 8.57 -13.69 -18.33
CA LEU A 113 7.13 -13.66 -18.06
C LEU A 113 6.58 -12.24 -18.16
N PHE A 114 7.37 -11.26 -17.73
CA PHE A 114 7.03 -9.84 -17.86
C PHE A 114 7.03 -9.40 -19.32
N LEU A 115 7.98 -9.88 -20.13
CA LEU A 115 8.09 -9.56 -21.55
C LEU A 115 6.89 -10.10 -22.35
N ILE A 116 6.48 -11.34 -22.09
CA ILE A 116 5.33 -11.97 -22.76
C ILE A 116 4.01 -11.25 -22.40
N ASP A 117 3.79 -10.91 -21.14
CA ASP A 117 2.57 -10.17 -20.71
C ASP A 117 2.57 -8.73 -21.27
N HIS A 118 3.73 -8.08 -21.33
CA HIS A 118 3.85 -6.73 -21.88
C HIS A 118 3.62 -6.73 -23.40
N LEU A 119 4.22 -7.65 -24.16
CA LEU A 119 4.04 -7.77 -25.61
C LEU A 119 2.58 -8.11 -25.98
N ALA A 120 1.92 -8.95 -25.19
CA ALA A 120 0.50 -9.28 -25.40
C ALA A 120 -0.42 -8.07 -25.14
N ARG A 121 -0.01 -7.14 -24.28
CA ARG A 121 -0.84 -5.99 -23.84
C ARG A 121 -0.53 -4.70 -24.59
N THR A 122 0.67 -4.51 -25.12
CA THR A 122 1.10 -3.27 -25.82
C THR A 122 1.45 -3.47 -27.29
N GLY A 123 0.76 -4.38 -27.98
CA GLY A 123 0.93 -4.60 -29.42
C GLY A 123 1.18 -3.29 -30.20
N ASP A 124 2.36 -3.23 -30.83
CA ASP A 124 2.87 -2.19 -31.74
C ASP A 124 3.27 -0.81 -31.18
N GLY A 125 3.81 -0.72 -29.96
CA GLY A 125 4.54 0.47 -29.49
C GLY A 125 6.06 0.40 -29.75
N PRO A 126 6.73 1.47 -30.23
CA PRO A 126 8.18 1.46 -30.46
C PRO A 126 8.95 1.21 -29.16
N LEU A 127 9.94 0.31 -29.21
CA LEU A 127 10.83 0.02 -28.07
C LEU A 127 11.55 1.31 -27.64
N PRO A 128 11.51 1.71 -26.35
CA PRO A 128 12.42 2.73 -25.86
C PRO A 128 13.85 2.22 -26.03
N ALA A 129 14.71 3.04 -26.65
CA ALA A 129 16.12 2.71 -26.81
C ALA A 129 16.74 2.34 -25.45
N PRO A 130 17.65 1.35 -25.40
CA PRO A 130 18.33 1.01 -24.15
C PRO A 130 19.02 2.25 -23.60
N PHE A 131 18.79 2.55 -22.33
CA PHE A 131 19.44 3.65 -21.63
C PHE A 131 20.96 3.45 -21.74
N GLY A 132 21.58 4.29 -22.59
CA GLY A 132 23.01 4.30 -22.82
C GLY A 132 23.75 4.50 -21.51
N LEU A 133 24.55 3.50 -21.15
CA LEU A 133 25.67 3.68 -20.25
C LEU A 133 26.77 4.39 -21.04
N ASP A 134 26.61 5.70 -21.21
CA ASP A 134 27.67 6.55 -21.73
C ASP A 134 28.57 6.90 -20.54
N GLY A 135 29.57 6.05 -20.33
CA GLY A 135 30.68 6.37 -19.45
C GLY A 135 31.50 7.53 -20.03
N SER A 136 31.77 8.53 -19.20
CA SER A 136 32.93 9.44 -19.28
C SER A 136 33.20 10.01 -17.90
#